data_AF-W2T5E5-F1
#
_entry.id   AF-W2T5E5-F1
#
_cell.length_a   1.000
_cell.length_b   1.000
_cell.length_c   1.000
_cell.angle_alpha   90.00
_cell.angle_beta   90.00
_cell.angle_gamma   90.00
#
_symmetry.space_group_name_H-M   'P 1'
#
loop_
_entity.id
_entity.type
_entity.pdbx_description
1 polymer ?
#
loop_
_entity_poly.entity_id
_entity_poly.type
_entity_poly.pdbx_seq_one_letter_code
_entity_poly.pdbx_strand_id
1 'polypeptide(L)'
;MQQRRIGFKQRASQIILQVPVDQIRRIKETEGIGSISRETQHFSQTTTMHGPKRIYQGKRFSTYFWMLMMMGSGILLIYQVATLITMYVSNPIVSQVSFLISENGMDFPMVTMCNFNPIKKSYIRKLNATGDFSDELLDYLMESLMDTKALYSNADRAELHVGDRALQIYQEQHPNFTINGFFSEAGYVMLGFSQ
;
A
#
# COMPACT_ATOMS: atom_id res chain seq x y z
N MET A 1 59.29 83.69 37.49
CA MET A 1 57.86 83.76 37.92
C MET A 1 57.02 83.35 36.72
N GLN A 2 56.48 82.14 36.63
CA GLN A 2 55.37 81.50 37.36
C GLN A 2 54.28 81.18 36.32
N GLN A 3 54.23 79.90 36.02
CA GLN A 3 53.37 79.18 35.10
C GLN A 3 51.89 79.28 35.48
N ARG A 4 50.99 79.47 34.50
CA ARG A 4 49.54 79.23 34.67
C ARG A 4 49.03 78.24 33.62
N ARG A 5 48.87 76.98 34.05
CA ARG A 5 48.01 75.98 33.40
C ARG A 5 46.56 76.45 33.51
N ILE A 6 45.83 76.53 32.40
CA ILE A 6 44.38 76.79 32.40
C ILE A 6 43.65 75.57 31.82
N GLY A 7 43.20 74.70 32.74
CA GLY A 7 41.86 74.10 32.84
C GLY A 7 41.21 73.42 31.63
N PHE A 8 41.46 72.12 31.45
CA PHE A 8 40.74 71.22 30.53
C PHE A 8 39.34 70.76 31.03
N LYS A 9 38.68 71.48 31.95
CA LYS A 9 37.53 70.98 32.75
C LYS A 9 36.14 71.58 32.47
N GLN A 10 35.93 72.35 31.39
CA GLN A 10 34.65 73.07 31.19
C GLN A 10 33.83 72.69 29.93
N ARG A 11 34.19 71.66 29.17
CA ARG A 11 33.44 71.31 27.94
C ARG A 11 32.33 70.26 28.08
N ALA A 12 32.04 69.74 29.27
CA ALA A 12 31.10 68.62 29.43
C ALA A 12 29.66 69.00 29.84
N SER A 13 29.34 70.27 30.13
CA SER A 13 28.04 70.63 30.75
C SER A 13 27.11 71.49 29.90
N GLN A 14 27.36 71.65 28.59
CA GLN A 14 26.48 72.43 27.71
C GLN A 14 25.95 71.61 26.53
N ILE A 15 25.37 70.45 26.82
CA ILE A 15 24.44 69.79 25.90
C ILE A 15 23.20 69.44 26.73
N ILE A 16 22.36 70.45 26.96
CA ILE A 16 20.99 70.23 27.43
C ILE A 16 20.18 69.90 26.18
N LEU A 17 19.90 68.61 25.98
CA LEU A 17 19.01 68.12 24.94
C LEU A 17 17.58 68.54 25.31
N GLN A 18 17.12 69.70 24.84
CA GLN A 18 15.71 70.07 24.87
C GLN A 18 14.97 69.15 23.89
N VAL A 19 14.53 67.99 24.39
CA VAL A 19 13.62 67.12 23.65
C VAL A 19 12.20 67.70 23.82
N PRO A 20 11.49 68.07 22.74
CA PRO A 20 10.14 68.60 22.87
C PRO A 20 9.21 67.51 23.42
N VAL A 21 8.56 67.78 24.54
CA VAL A 21 7.60 66.86 25.19
C VAL A 21 6.43 66.49 24.27
N ASP A 22 6.09 67.34 23.30
CA ASP A 22 5.07 67.07 22.28
C ASP A 22 5.48 65.93 21.33
N GLN A 23 6.78 65.74 21.09
CA GLN A 23 7.29 64.62 20.29
C GLN A 23 7.10 63.30 21.06
N ILE A 24 7.38 63.30 22.38
CA ILE A 24 7.20 62.12 23.24
C ILE A 24 5.71 61.78 23.38
N ARG A 25 4.83 62.80 23.46
CA ARG A 25 3.38 62.63 23.49
C ARG A 25 2.85 62.00 22.19
N ARG A 26 3.36 62.44 21.02
CA ARG A 26 3.04 61.83 19.72
C ARG A 26 3.47 60.38 19.61
N ILE A 27 4.62 60.01 20.20
CA ILE A 27 5.11 58.62 20.21
C ILE A 27 4.21 57.74 21.10
N LYS A 28 3.66 58.30 22.19
CA LYS A 28 2.70 57.60 23.07
C LYS A 28 1.32 57.39 22.40
N GLU A 29 0.93 58.28 21.49
CA GLU A 29 -0.33 58.18 20.71
C GLU A 29 -0.18 57.41 19.40
N THR A 30 1.04 57.04 18.99
CA THR A 30 1.23 56.17 17.84
C THR A 30 0.91 54.74 18.30
N GLU A 31 -0.24 54.21 17.88
CA GLU A 31 -0.58 52.79 18.02
C GLU A 31 0.63 51.93 17.62
N GLY A 32 1.00 50.98 18.49
CA GLY A 32 2.33 50.38 18.55
C GLY A 32 2.91 49.85 17.23
N ILE A 33 4.25 49.77 17.21
CA ILE A 33 5.12 49.30 16.11
C ILE A 33 4.99 47.77 15.86
N GLY A 34 3.78 47.22 16.01
CA GLY A 34 3.41 45.83 15.78
C GLY A 34 1.97 45.69 15.29
N SER A 35 1.44 46.72 14.62
CA SER A 35 0.08 46.70 14.10
C SER A 35 -0.08 45.60 13.04
N ILE A 36 -0.85 44.56 13.38
CA ILE A 36 -1.17 43.39 12.53
C ILE A 36 -1.63 43.83 11.14
N SER A 37 -2.35 44.95 11.05
CA SER A 37 -2.81 45.54 9.79
C SER A 37 -1.65 45.94 8.88
N ARG A 38 -0.58 46.51 9.43
CA ARG A 38 0.60 46.96 8.67
C ARG A 38 1.41 45.78 8.14
N GLU A 39 1.56 44.74 8.95
CA GLU A 39 2.25 43.50 8.58
C GLU A 39 1.46 42.69 7.55
N THR A 40 0.14 42.59 7.73
CA THR A 40 -0.77 41.93 6.77
C THR A 40 -0.79 42.66 5.43
N GLN A 41 -0.75 43.99 5.45
CA GLN A 41 -0.64 44.81 4.24
C GLN A 41 0.68 44.56 3.50
N HIS A 42 1.80 44.57 4.22
CA HIS A 42 3.13 44.33 3.64
C HIS A 42 3.22 42.92 3.05
N PHE A 43 2.71 41.91 3.76
CA PHE A 43 2.64 40.53 3.29
C PHE A 43 1.77 40.39 2.03
N SER A 44 0.58 40.99 2.03
CA SER A 44 -0.36 40.93 0.91
C SER A 44 0.17 41.61 -0.37
N GLN A 45 1.09 42.57 -0.23
CA GLN A 45 1.73 43.25 -1.36
C GLN A 45 2.97 42.53 -1.88
N THR A 46 3.67 41.79 -1.01
CA THR A 46 4.94 41.11 -1.32
C THR A 46 4.73 39.66 -1.76
N THR A 47 3.61 39.04 -1.38
CA THR A 47 3.28 37.67 -1.78
C THR A 47 3.10 37.54 -3.28
N THR A 48 3.53 36.40 -3.84
CA THR A 48 3.30 36.02 -5.24
C THR A 48 1.84 35.61 -5.49
N MET A 49 1.06 35.40 -4.42
CA MET A 49 -0.35 35.04 -4.52
C MET A 49 -1.21 36.27 -4.88
N HIS A 50 -1.90 36.21 -6.01
CA HIS A 50 -2.63 37.35 -6.55
C HIS A 50 -3.89 37.71 -5.75
N GLY A 51 -4.44 36.77 -4.97
CA GLY A 51 -5.69 36.95 -4.22
C GLY A 51 -5.60 37.89 -3.02
N PRO A 52 -4.66 37.70 -2.07
CA PRO A 52 -4.50 38.58 -0.90
C PRO A 52 -4.37 40.06 -1.25
N LYS A 53 -3.62 40.37 -2.31
CA LYS A 53 -3.49 41.74 -2.83
C LYS A 53 -4.84 42.34 -3.25
N ARG A 54 -5.68 41.58 -3.94
CA ARG A 54 -7.01 42.01 -4.42
C ARG A 54 -8.05 42.09 -3.31
N ILE A 55 -7.92 41.27 -2.27
CA ILE A 55 -8.74 41.34 -1.05
C ILE A 55 -8.41 42.62 -0.29
N TYR A 56 -7.13 42.96 -0.13
CA TYR A 56 -6.71 44.14 0.64
C TYR A 56 -6.97 45.47 -0.08
N GLN A 57 -6.88 45.50 -1.42
CA GLN A 57 -7.08 46.72 -2.24
C GLN A 57 -8.52 46.87 -2.77
N GLY A 58 -9.40 45.89 -2.54
CA GLY A 58 -10.74 45.82 -3.11
C GLY A 58 -11.78 46.71 -2.41
N LYS A 59 -12.82 47.12 -3.15
CA LYS A 59 -14.04 47.72 -2.56
C LYS A 59 -14.90 46.61 -1.94
N ARG A 60 -15.80 46.93 -0.99
CA ARG A 60 -16.59 45.96 -0.18
C ARG A 60 -17.06 44.73 -0.98
N PHE A 61 -17.81 44.93 -2.07
CA PHE A 61 -18.34 43.82 -2.88
C PHE A 61 -17.26 42.97 -3.57
N SER A 62 -16.24 43.61 -4.13
CA SER A 62 -15.12 42.91 -4.79
C SER A 62 -14.28 42.11 -3.79
N THR A 63 -14.15 42.62 -2.56
CA THR A 63 -13.41 41.95 -1.48
C THR A 63 -14.05 40.63 -1.09
N TYR A 64 -15.38 40.60 -0.93
CA TYR A 64 -16.11 39.36 -0.64
C TYR A 64 -15.98 38.33 -1.76
N PHE A 65 -16.05 38.76 -3.03
CA PHE A 65 -15.85 37.89 -4.18
C PHE A 65 -14.45 37.25 -4.17
N TRP A 66 -13.40 38.05 -3.97
CA TRP A 66 -12.02 37.54 -3.95
C TRP A 66 -11.74 36.67 -2.73
N MET A 67 -12.36 36.96 -1.58
CA MET A 67 -12.27 36.13 -0.38
C MET A 67 -12.92 34.76 -0.59
N LEU A 68 -14.11 34.70 -1.19
CA LEU A 68 -14.78 33.44 -1.54
C LEU A 68 -13.93 32.63 -2.54
N MET A 69 -13.39 33.29 -3.58
CA MET A 69 -12.54 32.62 -4.57
C MET A 69 -11.26 32.06 -3.95
N MET A 70 -10.62 32.79 -3.04
CA MET A 70 -9.45 32.32 -2.30
C MET A 70 -9.77 31.15 -1.36
N MET A 71 -10.91 31.21 -0.67
CA MET A 71 -11.37 30.13 0.19
C MET A 71 -11.68 28.87 -0.62
N GLY A 72 -12.38 29.00 -1.75
CA GLY A 72 -12.67 27.91 -2.67
C GLY A 72 -11.39 27.27 -3.24
N SER A 73 -10.43 28.09 -3.68
CA SER A 73 -9.13 27.60 -4.13
C SER A 73 -8.35 26.87 -3.03
N GLY A 74 -8.43 27.34 -1.78
CA GLY A 74 -7.81 26.68 -0.63
C GLY A 74 -8.43 25.31 -0.33
N ILE A 75 -9.75 25.21 -0.35
CA ILE A 75 -10.48 23.94 -0.15
C ILE A 75 -10.11 22.93 -1.25
N LEU A 76 -10.14 23.35 -2.52
CA LEU A 76 -9.75 22.49 -3.64
C LEU A 76 -8.30 22.02 -3.53
N LEU A 77 -7.38 22.92 -3.12
CA LEU A 77 -5.98 22.56 -2.92
C LEU A 77 -5.82 21.51 -1.82
N ILE A 78 -6.48 21.69 -0.67
CA ILE A 78 -6.45 20.73 0.43
C ILE A 78 -7.00 19.38 -0.02
N TYR A 79 -8.13 19.38 -0.74
CA TYR A 79 -8.73 18.17 -1.30
C TYR A 79 -7.78 17.42 -2.23
N GLN A 80 -7.11 18.14 -3.14
CA GLN A 80 -6.16 17.55 -4.08
C GLN A 80 -4.94 16.98 -3.37
N VAL A 81 -4.40 17.69 -2.38
CA VAL A 81 -3.26 17.21 -1.58
C VAL A 81 -3.64 15.97 -0.78
N ALA A 82 -4.81 15.96 -0.12
CA ALA A 82 -5.29 14.79 0.62
C ALA A 82 -5.48 13.57 -0.29
N THR A 83 -6.03 13.77 -1.50
CA THR A 83 -6.20 12.72 -2.50
C THR A 83 -4.84 12.17 -2.96
N LEU A 84 -3.88 13.05 -3.23
CA LEU A 84 -2.54 12.65 -3.67
C LEU A 84 -1.80 11.88 -2.56
N ILE A 85 -1.92 12.30 -1.29
CA ILE A 85 -1.35 11.59 -0.15
C ILE A 85 -1.99 10.20 -0.01
N THR A 86 -3.32 10.12 -0.11
CA THR A 86 -4.03 8.83 -0.02
C THR A 86 -3.61 7.88 -1.13
N MET A 87 -3.47 8.40 -2.36
CA MET A 87 -2.97 7.64 -3.51
C MET A 87 -1.51 7.23 -3.37
N TYR A 88 -0.68 8.03 -2.70
CA TYR A 88 0.72 7.68 -2.44
C TYR A 88 0.83 6.58 -1.39
N VAL A 89 0.09 6.69 -0.28
CA VAL A 89 0.10 5.72 0.83
C VAL A 89 -0.57 4.40 0.46
N SER A 90 -1.50 4.38 -0.50
CA SER A 90 -2.12 3.14 -0.98
C SER A 90 -1.17 2.24 -1.78
N ASN A 91 0.07 2.68 -2.03
CA ASN A 91 1.12 1.95 -2.76
C ASN A 91 0.58 1.29 -4.06
N PRO A 92 -0.02 2.07 -4.98
CA PRO A 92 -0.55 1.51 -6.21
C PRO A 92 0.59 0.98 -7.07
N ILE A 93 0.57 -0.31 -7.35
CA ILE A 93 1.56 -0.95 -8.24
C ILE A 93 1.00 -0.90 -9.66
N VAL A 94 1.75 -0.27 -10.57
CA VAL A 94 1.46 -0.29 -12.01
C VAL A 94 2.36 -1.35 -12.65
N SER A 95 1.78 -2.45 -13.11
CA SER A 95 2.50 -3.45 -13.89
C SER A 95 2.54 -3.03 -15.36
N GLN A 96 3.73 -2.78 -15.89
CA GLN A 96 3.94 -2.60 -17.33
C GLN A 96 4.42 -3.93 -17.93
N VAL A 97 3.74 -4.42 -18.96
CA VAL A 97 4.13 -5.63 -19.68
C VAL A 97 4.93 -5.21 -20.90
N SER A 98 6.21 -5.58 -20.94
CA SER A 98 7.07 -5.44 -22.12
C SER A 98 7.36 -6.82 -22.70
N PHE A 99 7.20 -6.95 -24.01
CA PHE A 99 7.54 -8.16 -24.73
C PHE A 99 8.99 -8.04 -25.22
N LEU A 100 9.91 -8.59 -24.44
CA LEU A 100 11.32 -8.70 -24.83
C LEU A 100 11.49 -10.03 -25.55
N ILE A 101 11.69 -9.96 -26.87
CA ILE A 101 12.02 -11.13 -27.68
C ILE A 101 13.53 -11.28 -27.62
N SER A 102 14.01 -12.28 -26.86
CA SER A 102 15.44 -12.62 -26.79
C SER A 102 15.94 -13.05 -28.17
N GLU A 103 17.07 -12.49 -28.61
CA GLU A 103 17.73 -12.83 -29.88
C GLU A 103 18.16 -14.30 -29.95
N ASN A 104 18.41 -14.90 -28.78
CA ASN A 104 18.81 -16.31 -28.62
C ASN A 104 17.61 -17.26 -28.41
N GLY A 105 16.37 -16.79 -28.52
CA GLY A 105 15.17 -17.57 -28.25
C GLY A 105 14.83 -17.69 -26.77
N MET A 106 13.80 -18.50 -26.46
CA MET A 106 13.35 -18.81 -25.10
C MET A 106 13.68 -20.26 -24.75
N ASP A 107 14.01 -20.52 -23.48
CA ASP A 107 14.24 -21.88 -22.99
C ASP A 107 12.98 -22.73 -23.13
N PHE A 108 13.17 -24.00 -23.52
CA PHE A 108 12.05 -24.92 -23.63
C PHE A 108 11.50 -25.24 -22.23
N PRO A 109 10.19 -25.07 -21.98
CA PRO A 109 9.63 -25.31 -20.65
C PRO A 109 9.62 -26.81 -20.35
N MET A 110 9.64 -27.15 -19.06
CA MET A 110 9.39 -28.52 -18.64
C MET A 110 7.97 -28.93 -19.01
N VAL A 111 7.84 -29.93 -19.89
CA VAL A 111 6.55 -30.50 -20.25
C VAL A 111 6.33 -31.75 -19.41
N THR A 112 5.29 -31.74 -18.59
CA THR A 112 4.85 -32.90 -17.80
C THR A 112 3.61 -33.50 -18.45
N MET A 113 3.70 -34.77 -18.84
CA MET A 113 2.56 -35.54 -19.36
C MET A 113 2.12 -36.58 -18.34
N CYS A 114 0.83 -36.59 -18.05
CA CYS A 114 0.17 -37.58 -17.20
C CYS A 114 -0.81 -38.40 -18.02
N ASN A 115 -0.85 -39.72 -17.78
CA ASN A 115 -1.93 -40.55 -18.28
C ASN A 115 -3.24 -40.19 -17.56
N PHE A 116 -4.35 -40.10 -18.29
CA PHE A 116 -5.68 -39.89 -17.69
C PHE A 116 -6.11 -41.04 -16.78
N ASN A 117 -5.61 -42.25 -17.05
CA ASN A 117 -5.89 -43.39 -16.20
C ASN A 117 -4.96 -43.39 -14.97
N PRO A 118 -5.48 -43.20 -13.74
CA PRO A 118 -4.65 -43.07 -12.54
C PRO A 118 -4.01 -44.39 -12.09
N ILE A 119 -4.55 -45.54 -12.51
CA ILE A 119 -4.16 -46.86 -12.00
C ILE A 119 -4.02 -47.86 -13.16
N LYS A 120 -2.90 -48.60 -13.22
CA LYS A 120 -2.74 -49.67 -14.21
C LYS A 120 -3.63 -50.88 -13.88
N LYS A 121 -4.38 -51.38 -14.88
CA LYS A 121 -5.20 -52.60 -14.73
C LYS A 121 -4.41 -53.82 -14.24
N SER A 122 -3.14 -53.94 -14.64
CA SER A 122 -2.25 -55.03 -14.19
C SER A 122 -1.89 -54.93 -12.70
N TYR A 123 -1.89 -53.73 -12.12
CA TYR A 123 -1.63 -53.51 -10.71
C TYR A 123 -2.83 -53.98 -9.86
N ILE A 124 -4.05 -53.57 -10.22
CA ILE A 124 -5.27 -54.03 -9.57
C ILE A 124 -5.43 -55.55 -9.64
N ARG A 125 -5.12 -56.15 -10.80
CA ARG A 125 -5.18 -57.62 -10.93
C ARG A 125 -4.23 -58.36 -9.99
N LYS A 126 -3.07 -57.76 -9.66
CA LYS A 126 -2.13 -58.33 -8.69
C LYS A 126 -2.64 -58.22 -7.26
N LEU A 127 -3.23 -57.07 -6.91
CA LEU A 127 -3.81 -56.86 -5.58
C LEU A 127 -5.02 -57.78 -5.35
N ASN A 128 -5.93 -57.87 -6.31
CA ASN A 128 -7.10 -58.75 -6.23
C ASN A 128 -6.69 -60.25 -6.15
N ALA A 129 -5.52 -60.63 -6.69
CA ALA A 129 -5.04 -62.02 -6.57
C ALA A 129 -4.75 -62.46 -5.12
N THR A 130 -4.50 -61.53 -4.19
CA THR A 130 -4.35 -61.82 -2.77
C THR A 130 -5.70 -62.08 -2.09
N GLY A 131 -6.81 -61.62 -2.69
CA GLY A 131 -8.19 -61.87 -2.23
C GLY A 131 -8.67 -61.00 -1.07
N ASP A 132 -7.84 -60.07 -0.61
CA ASP A 132 -8.04 -59.14 0.50
C ASP A 132 -8.43 -57.72 0.05
N PHE A 133 -8.24 -57.40 -1.23
CA PHE A 133 -8.55 -56.11 -1.83
C PHE A 133 -9.93 -56.12 -2.49
N SER A 134 -10.91 -55.42 -1.91
CA SER A 134 -12.30 -55.35 -2.39
C SER A 134 -12.52 -54.27 -3.45
N ASP A 135 -13.57 -54.43 -4.26
CA ASP A 135 -13.97 -53.41 -5.25
C ASP A 135 -14.47 -52.13 -4.56
N GLU A 136 -15.16 -52.24 -3.42
CA GLU A 136 -15.59 -51.09 -2.59
C GLU A 136 -14.41 -50.24 -2.11
N LEU A 137 -13.29 -50.87 -1.78
CA LEU A 137 -12.05 -50.17 -1.43
C LEU A 137 -11.45 -49.46 -2.65
N LEU A 138 -11.47 -50.11 -3.80
CA LEU A 138 -10.97 -49.50 -5.04
C LEU A 138 -11.77 -48.25 -5.42
N ASP A 139 -13.09 -48.33 -5.36
CA ASP A 139 -13.98 -47.21 -5.67
C ASP A 139 -13.75 -46.05 -4.70
N TYR A 140 -13.65 -46.32 -3.40
CA TYR A 140 -13.33 -45.31 -2.39
C TYR A 140 -11.96 -44.65 -2.62
N LEU A 141 -10.94 -45.43 -3.00
CA LEU A 141 -9.63 -44.89 -3.35
C LEU A 141 -9.74 -43.99 -4.59
N MET A 142 -10.45 -44.42 -5.63
CA MET A 142 -10.65 -43.60 -6.83
C MET A 142 -11.42 -42.31 -6.54
N GLU A 143 -12.42 -42.35 -5.66
CA GLU A 143 -13.14 -41.17 -5.18
C GLU A 143 -12.21 -40.19 -4.44
N SER A 144 -11.21 -40.68 -3.71
CA SER A 144 -10.23 -39.84 -3.02
C SER A 144 -9.34 -39.01 -3.97
N LEU A 145 -9.28 -39.38 -5.27
CA LEU A 145 -8.59 -38.60 -6.31
C LEU A 145 -9.47 -37.56 -7.00
N MET A 146 -10.79 -37.59 -6.79
CA MET A 146 -11.69 -36.66 -7.44
C MET A 146 -11.65 -35.27 -6.80
N ASP A 147 -11.83 -34.24 -7.63
CA ASP A 147 -12.05 -32.89 -7.12
C ASP A 147 -13.29 -32.84 -6.24
N THR A 148 -13.26 -32.00 -5.20
CA THR A 148 -14.35 -31.87 -4.22
C THR A 148 -15.72 -31.60 -4.84
N LYS A 149 -15.77 -30.90 -5.98
CA LYS A 149 -17.01 -30.66 -6.75
C LYS A 149 -17.54 -31.93 -7.41
N ALA A 150 -16.66 -32.76 -7.97
CA ALA A 150 -17.04 -34.01 -8.61
C ALA A 150 -17.47 -35.04 -7.56
N LEU A 151 -16.78 -35.09 -6.42
CA LEU A 151 -17.14 -35.95 -5.30
C LEU A 151 -18.53 -35.59 -4.76
N TYR A 152 -18.81 -34.32 -4.48
CA TYR A 152 -20.12 -33.90 -3.94
C TYR A 152 -21.29 -34.14 -4.91
N SER A 153 -21.03 -34.10 -6.23
CA SER A 153 -22.05 -34.30 -7.25
C SER A 153 -22.35 -35.76 -7.53
N ASN A 154 -21.39 -36.67 -7.35
CA ASN A 154 -21.49 -38.06 -7.80
C ASN A 154 -21.45 -39.08 -6.64
N ALA A 155 -20.91 -38.74 -5.47
CA ALA A 155 -20.76 -39.68 -4.38
C ALA A 155 -22.10 -39.89 -3.63
N ASP A 156 -22.47 -41.16 -3.43
CA ASP A 156 -23.49 -41.53 -2.45
C ASP A 156 -22.84 -41.63 -1.06
N ARG A 157 -23.38 -40.89 -0.10
CA ARG A 157 -22.90 -40.91 1.29
C ARG A 157 -22.96 -42.33 1.89
N ALA A 158 -23.96 -43.13 1.52
CA ALA A 158 -24.08 -44.49 2.02
C ALA A 158 -22.92 -45.38 1.52
N GLU A 159 -22.55 -45.23 0.25
CA GLU A 159 -21.45 -45.95 -0.40
C GLU A 159 -20.08 -45.50 0.14
N LEU A 160 -19.91 -44.21 0.39
CA LEU A 160 -18.69 -43.65 0.97
C LEU A 160 -18.39 -44.21 2.37
N HIS A 161 -19.42 -44.47 3.19
CA HIS A 161 -19.26 -45.09 4.50
C HIS A 161 -18.87 -46.57 4.42
N VAL A 162 -19.29 -47.27 3.36
CA VAL A 162 -18.89 -48.66 3.11
C VAL A 162 -17.42 -48.71 2.70
N GLY A 163 -17.02 -47.83 1.78
CA GLY A 163 -15.62 -47.67 1.34
C GLY A 163 -14.66 -47.30 2.48
N ASP A 164 -15.05 -46.36 3.35
CA ASP A 164 -14.26 -45.97 4.52
C ASP A 164 -14.05 -47.15 5.50
N ARG A 165 -15.08 -47.97 5.71
CA ARG A 165 -14.95 -49.19 6.52
C ARG A 165 -14.02 -50.21 5.86
N ALA A 166 -14.15 -50.41 4.55
CA ALA A 166 -13.27 -51.32 3.81
C ALA A 166 -11.79 -50.88 3.89
N LEU A 167 -11.53 -49.58 3.83
CA LEU A 167 -10.21 -49.00 4.03
C LEU A 167 -9.65 -49.28 5.42
N GLN A 168 -10.45 -49.08 6.48
CA GLN A 168 -10.03 -49.34 7.86
C GLN A 168 -9.65 -50.82 8.05
N ILE A 169 -10.48 -51.74 7.58
CA ILE A 169 -10.22 -53.19 7.65
C ILE A 169 -8.93 -53.53 6.89
N TYR A 170 -8.71 -52.95 5.72
CA TYR A 170 -7.52 -53.18 4.92
C TYR A 170 -6.25 -52.65 5.62
N GLN A 171 -6.33 -51.49 6.26
CA GLN A 171 -5.23 -50.88 7.02
C GLN A 171 -4.87 -51.67 8.29
N GLU A 172 -5.85 -52.29 8.95
CA GLU A 172 -5.60 -53.20 10.09
C GLU A 172 -4.76 -54.41 9.67
N GLN A 173 -4.99 -54.93 8.46
CA GLN A 173 -4.24 -56.06 7.91
C GLN A 173 -2.91 -55.63 7.27
N HIS A 174 -2.84 -54.40 6.77
CA HIS A 174 -1.67 -53.82 6.10
C HIS A 174 -1.25 -52.51 6.77
N PRO A 175 -0.48 -52.56 7.88
CA PRO A 175 -0.11 -51.37 8.64
C PRO A 175 0.80 -50.39 7.87
N ASN A 176 1.43 -50.85 6.78
CA ASN A 176 2.24 -50.01 5.90
C ASN A 176 1.42 -49.36 4.76
N PHE A 177 0.13 -49.64 4.65
CA PHE A 177 -0.71 -49.11 3.59
C PHE A 177 -1.04 -47.64 3.81
N THR A 178 -0.78 -46.82 2.79
CA THR A 178 -1.22 -45.42 2.74
C THR A 178 -1.84 -45.14 1.38
N ILE A 179 -2.88 -44.29 1.34
CA ILE A 179 -3.56 -43.91 0.10
C ILE A 179 -2.56 -43.29 -0.89
N ASN A 180 -1.71 -42.38 -0.43
CA ASN A 180 -0.67 -41.76 -1.26
C ASN A 180 0.36 -42.77 -1.77
N GLY A 181 0.78 -43.72 -0.92
CA GLY A 181 1.69 -44.79 -1.30
C GLY A 181 1.09 -45.71 -2.36
N PHE A 182 -0.19 -46.08 -2.18
CA PHE A 182 -0.95 -46.85 -3.16
C PHE A 182 -0.92 -46.18 -4.54
N PHE A 183 -1.20 -44.87 -4.64
CA PHE A 183 -1.21 -44.20 -5.94
C PHE A 183 0.19 -43.98 -6.53
N SER A 184 1.19 -43.76 -5.67
CA SER A 184 2.58 -43.71 -6.08
C SER A 184 3.03 -45.03 -6.72
N GLU A 185 2.58 -46.17 -6.20
CA GLU A 185 2.89 -47.50 -6.72
C GLU A 185 1.98 -47.91 -7.90
N ALA A 186 0.70 -47.51 -7.86
CA ALA A 186 -0.33 -47.88 -8.83
C ALA A 186 -0.16 -47.24 -10.21
N GLY A 187 0.49 -46.08 -10.29
CA GLY A 187 0.99 -45.57 -11.57
C GLY A 187 0.83 -44.09 -11.86
N TYR A 188 1.32 -43.19 -10.99
CA TYR A 188 1.76 -41.88 -11.46
C TYR A 188 3.04 -42.01 -12.29
N VAL A 189 2.92 -42.34 -13.57
CA VAL A 189 4.03 -42.15 -14.52
C VAL A 189 3.96 -40.70 -15.00
N MET A 190 4.59 -39.78 -14.26
CA MET A 190 4.90 -38.47 -14.80
C MET A 190 6.06 -38.62 -15.78
N LEU A 191 5.79 -38.44 -17.07
CA LEU A 191 6.84 -38.28 -18.06
C LEU A 191 7.20 -36.80 -18.12
N GLY A 192 8.32 -36.45 -17.50
CA GLY A 192 8.94 -35.13 -17.62
C GLY A 192 9.90 -35.11 -18.80
N PHE A 193 9.69 -34.22 -19.75
CA PHE A 193 10.65 -33.92 -20.80
C PHE A 193 11.25 -32.53 -20.56
N SER A 194 12.56 -32.49 -20.36
CA SER A 194 13.38 -31.28 -20.48
C SER A 194 14.33 -31.53 -21.65
N GLN A 195 14.32 -30.64 -22.64
CA GLN A 195 15.22 -30.73 -23.79
C GLN A 195 16.56 -30.07 -23.47
#